data_AF-A0A538Q7R3-F1
#
_entry.id   AF-A0A538Q7R3-F1
#
_cell.length_a   1.000
_cell.length_b   1.000
_cell.length_c   1.000
_cell.angle_alpha   90.00
_cell.angle_beta   90.00
_cell.angle_gamma   90.00
#
_symmetry.space_group_name_H-M   'P 1'
#
loop_
_entity.id
_entity.type
_entity.pdbx_description
1 polymer ?
#
loop_
_entity_poly.entity_id
_entity_poly.type
_entity_poly.pdbx_seq_one_letter_code
_entity_poly.pdbx_strand_id
1 'polypeptide(L)'
;MGIIRTFISHSNDDKRRVHDILRRVAPYGARPWIDDQDLQGQAGRSLHELIPSAIADPSCRSLSLFLSAASVKSQWVLDEVGVALALIPDGWRIIPVALDPVTDLALPAILETALRKRGNRFDTIYLDPTRPAFVEDYAAAVLHAGGATEAEDVVLYLGNRNPHWQPNLSAPWRELPAVDLRLQYPVGNADFSPTDAEWAEIRHGIAFLQRCLRRVQTLHVTGRAPLGVAVIAGRTWDRGTGTVIEGWNGNERGGEIWTGVGAMATDDWTPSSGKWLPGRIEGSPFAGATKLTVAFLRREDQEPATRAWNASRSPEPPLLLVRCPARISTANEATAVLNEALGVFSWVRRTCHQVKEIDLVLAMPLAHDALLAHHLRQLGTIHFYDQVSPPTDPAYRLAISWL
;
A
#
# COMPACT_ATOMS: atom_id res chain seq x y z
N MET A 1 -1.31 -14.03 13.17
CA MET A 1 -1.45 -13.98 11.71
C MET A 1 -0.83 -12.70 11.18
N GLY A 2 0.13 -12.78 10.26
CA GLY A 2 0.92 -11.63 9.80
C GLY A 2 0.66 -11.27 8.33
N ILE A 3 1.74 -10.92 7.62
CA ILE A 3 1.69 -10.48 6.21
C ILE A 3 1.21 -11.62 5.31
N ILE A 4 0.04 -11.47 4.71
CA ILE A 4 -0.57 -12.48 3.83
C ILE A 4 0.36 -12.79 2.67
N ARG A 5 0.63 -14.09 2.49
CA ARG A 5 1.49 -14.62 1.44
C ARG A 5 0.85 -15.81 0.74
N THR A 6 1.34 -16.08 -0.46
CA THR A 6 1.01 -17.27 -1.25
C THR A 6 2.27 -17.98 -1.68
N PHE A 7 2.34 -19.29 -1.47
CA PHE A 7 3.45 -20.11 -1.94
C PHE A 7 3.40 -20.23 -3.46
N ILE A 8 4.52 -20.02 -4.14
CA ILE A 8 4.60 -19.99 -5.60
C ILE A 8 5.18 -21.29 -6.13
N SER A 9 4.41 -22.02 -6.92
CA SER A 9 4.86 -23.23 -7.61
C SER A 9 4.84 -23.01 -9.12
N HIS A 10 5.97 -23.22 -9.78
CA HIS A 10 6.14 -23.04 -11.23
C HIS A 10 7.31 -23.89 -11.75
N SER A 11 7.34 -24.15 -13.06
CA SER A 11 8.51 -24.77 -13.70
C SER A 11 9.65 -23.76 -13.85
N ASN A 12 10.89 -24.22 -13.92
CA ASN A 12 12.04 -23.33 -14.14
C ASN A 12 11.95 -22.54 -15.46
N ASP A 13 11.35 -23.14 -16.49
CA ASP A 13 11.16 -22.50 -17.81
C ASP A 13 10.14 -21.35 -17.75
N ASP A 14 9.23 -21.35 -16.77
CA ASP A 14 8.20 -20.33 -16.59
C ASP A 14 8.64 -19.16 -15.70
N LYS A 15 9.83 -19.23 -15.09
CA LYS A 15 10.31 -18.29 -14.07
C LYS A 15 10.14 -16.82 -14.46
N ARG A 16 10.50 -16.46 -15.70
CA ARG A 16 10.38 -15.07 -16.19
C ARG A 16 8.91 -14.61 -16.24
N ARG A 17 8.02 -15.44 -16.80
CA ARG A 17 6.59 -15.14 -16.93
C ARG A 17 5.93 -14.99 -15.56
N VAL A 18 6.30 -15.87 -14.61
CA VAL A 18 5.81 -15.82 -13.23
C VAL A 18 6.31 -14.55 -12.53
N HIS A 19 7.57 -14.18 -12.67
CA HIS A 19 8.08 -12.92 -12.11
C HIS A 19 7.33 -11.69 -12.65
N ASP A 20 7.04 -11.65 -13.96
CA ASP A 20 6.28 -10.55 -14.57
C ASP A 20 4.83 -10.49 -14.05
N ILE A 21 4.21 -11.64 -13.79
CA ILE A 21 2.90 -11.71 -13.11
C ILE A 21 2.99 -11.20 -11.68
N LEU A 22 3.95 -11.69 -10.89
CA LEU A 22 4.12 -11.30 -9.48
C LEU A 22 4.36 -9.79 -9.33
N ARG A 23 5.06 -9.18 -10.29
CA ARG A 23 5.24 -7.73 -10.38
C ARG A 23 3.93 -6.97 -10.59
N ARG A 24 3.02 -7.49 -11.43
CA ARG A 24 1.71 -6.87 -11.72
C ARG A 24 0.74 -6.93 -10.54
N VAL A 25 0.83 -7.98 -9.71
CA VAL A 25 -0.08 -8.20 -8.57
C VAL A 25 0.43 -7.61 -7.25
N ALA A 26 1.71 -7.21 -7.17
CA ALA A 26 2.29 -6.62 -5.96
C ALA A 26 1.62 -5.31 -5.49
N PRO A 27 1.21 -4.38 -6.38
CA PRO A 27 0.43 -3.20 -5.98
C PRO A 27 -0.98 -3.52 -5.43
N TYR A 28 -1.42 -4.77 -5.53
CA TYR A 28 -2.71 -5.26 -5.06
C TYR A 28 -2.59 -6.07 -3.75
N GLY A 29 -1.38 -6.13 -3.17
CA GLY A 29 -1.13 -6.79 -1.89
C GLY A 29 -0.90 -8.30 -1.96
N ALA A 30 -0.86 -8.88 -3.17
CA ALA A 30 -0.55 -10.29 -3.34
C ALA A 30 0.96 -10.52 -3.28
N ARG A 31 1.44 -11.13 -2.20
CA ARG A 31 2.87 -11.32 -1.94
C ARG A 31 3.26 -12.80 -2.07
N PRO A 32 4.33 -13.13 -2.82
CA PRO A 32 4.89 -14.47 -2.79
C PRO A 32 5.49 -14.76 -1.41
N TRP A 33 5.28 -15.98 -0.93
CA TRP A 33 6.12 -16.55 0.12
C TRP A 33 7.47 -16.87 -0.51
N ILE A 34 8.54 -16.33 0.07
CA ILE A 34 9.92 -16.53 -0.38
C ILE A 34 10.63 -17.24 0.77
N ASP A 35 11.25 -18.37 0.51
CA ASP A 35 12.05 -19.07 1.52
C ASP A 35 13.32 -18.25 1.86
N ASP A 36 13.84 -18.42 3.07
CA ASP A 36 15.06 -17.76 3.54
C ASP A 36 16.28 -18.10 2.65
N GLN A 37 16.27 -19.26 1.99
CA GLN A 37 17.32 -19.67 1.04
C GLN A 37 17.21 -18.96 -0.32
N ASP A 38 15.98 -18.74 -0.81
CA ASP A 38 15.74 -17.93 -2.02
C ASP A 38 16.12 -16.46 -1.75
N LEU A 39 15.90 -15.96 -0.53
CA LEU A 39 16.41 -14.65 -0.10
C LEU A 39 17.95 -14.57 -0.08
N GLN A 40 18.64 -15.71 0.06
CA GLN A 40 20.10 -15.83 0.05
C GLN A 40 20.68 -16.28 -1.30
N GLY A 41 19.84 -16.41 -2.34
CA GLY A 41 20.28 -16.76 -3.71
C GLY A 41 20.61 -18.25 -3.91
N GLN A 42 20.21 -19.13 -3.00
CA GLN A 42 20.35 -20.58 -3.12
C GLN A 42 19.03 -21.19 -3.61
N ALA A 43 18.89 -21.40 -4.91
CA ALA A 43 17.73 -22.11 -5.49
C ALA A 43 18.04 -23.61 -5.62
N GLY A 44 17.10 -24.49 -5.24
CA GLY A 44 17.22 -25.92 -5.58
C GLY A 44 16.56 -26.98 -4.68
N ARG A 45 15.53 -26.66 -3.88
CA ARG A 45 14.80 -27.68 -3.08
C ARG A 45 13.55 -28.19 -3.79
N SER A 46 13.20 -29.45 -3.54
CA SER A 46 11.97 -30.05 -4.07
C SER A 46 10.73 -29.42 -3.42
N LEU A 47 9.58 -29.44 -4.12
CA LEU A 47 8.33 -28.90 -3.56
C LEU A 47 7.94 -29.59 -2.26
N HIS A 48 8.16 -30.90 -2.20
CA HIS A 48 7.89 -31.73 -1.04
C HIS A 48 8.64 -31.25 0.22
N GLU A 49 9.81 -30.63 0.07
CA GLU A 49 10.60 -30.09 1.17
C GLU A 49 10.17 -28.67 1.56
N LEU A 50 9.74 -27.85 0.60
CA LEU A 50 9.38 -26.45 0.83
C LEU A 50 7.95 -26.26 1.35
N ILE A 51 7.03 -27.10 0.91
CA ILE A 51 5.61 -26.99 1.30
C ILE A 51 5.37 -27.16 2.79
N PRO A 52 6.02 -28.11 3.52
CA PRO A 52 5.91 -28.18 4.97
C PRO A 52 6.30 -26.87 5.67
N SER A 53 7.38 -26.22 5.21
CA SER A 53 7.82 -24.92 5.76
C SER A 53 6.82 -23.81 5.47
N ALA A 54 6.28 -23.75 4.24
CA ALA A 54 5.24 -22.79 3.89
C ALA A 54 3.93 -23.05 4.66
N ILE A 55 3.56 -24.31 4.93
CA ILE A 55 2.40 -24.68 5.74
C ILE A 55 2.57 -24.25 7.20
N ALA A 56 3.78 -24.42 7.74
CA ALA A 56 4.12 -24.02 9.10
C ALA A 56 4.07 -22.49 9.28
N ASP A 57 4.30 -21.70 8.22
CA ASP A 57 4.17 -20.24 8.28
C ASP A 57 2.68 -19.83 8.36
N PRO A 58 2.22 -19.22 9.48
CA PRO A 58 0.82 -18.83 9.64
C PRO A 58 0.38 -17.72 8.66
N SER A 59 1.33 -17.04 8.03
CA SER A 59 1.11 -15.97 7.07
C SER A 59 0.90 -16.50 5.64
N CYS A 60 1.20 -17.78 5.39
CA CYS A 60 0.93 -18.46 4.13
C CYS A 60 -0.30 -19.37 4.26
N ARG A 61 -1.33 -19.11 3.44
CA ARG A 61 -2.61 -19.85 3.46
C ARG A 61 -3.10 -20.24 2.07
N SER A 62 -2.26 -20.02 1.07
CA SER A 62 -2.56 -20.40 -0.31
C SER A 62 -1.33 -20.88 -1.06
N LEU A 63 -1.58 -21.69 -2.08
CA LEU A 63 -0.62 -22.14 -3.09
C LEU A 63 -1.07 -21.58 -4.44
N SER A 64 -0.23 -20.75 -5.06
CA SER A 64 -0.36 -20.33 -6.44
C SER A 64 0.38 -21.28 -7.35
N LEU A 65 -0.36 -22.08 -8.13
CA LEU A 65 0.18 -23.12 -9.00
C LEU A 65 0.16 -22.65 -10.45
N PHE A 66 1.31 -22.25 -10.98
CA PHE A 66 1.48 -21.82 -12.35
C PHE A 66 1.71 -23.01 -13.28
N LEU A 67 0.83 -23.18 -14.26
CA LEU A 67 0.77 -24.34 -15.14
C LEU A 67 1.01 -23.94 -16.60
N SER A 68 1.97 -24.57 -17.24
CA SER A 68 2.28 -24.45 -18.67
C SER A 68 2.28 -25.85 -19.31
N ALA A 69 2.24 -25.92 -20.64
CA ALA A 69 2.37 -27.17 -21.37
C ALA A 69 3.71 -27.88 -21.07
N ALA A 70 4.74 -27.11 -20.71
CA ALA A 70 6.04 -27.63 -20.25
C ALA A 70 5.94 -28.18 -18.82
N SER A 71 5.30 -27.44 -17.91
CA SER A 71 5.20 -27.85 -16.50
C SER A 71 4.42 -29.15 -16.37
N VAL A 72 3.27 -29.30 -17.04
CA VAL A 72 2.39 -30.49 -16.88
C VAL A 72 2.99 -31.79 -17.41
N LYS A 73 3.98 -31.72 -18.31
CA LYS A 73 4.69 -32.88 -18.87
C LYS A 73 5.94 -33.26 -18.09
N SER A 74 6.38 -32.41 -17.17
CA SER A 74 7.57 -32.69 -16.36
C SER A 74 7.28 -33.79 -15.34
N GLN A 75 8.27 -34.68 -15.13
CA GLN A 75 8.21 -35.75 -14.11
C GLN A 75 7.85 -35.19 -12.72
N TRP A 76 8.27 -33.95 -12.47
CA TRP A 76 7.97 -33.15 -11.28
C TRP A 76 6.46 -32.97 -10.99
N VAL A 77 5.59 -32.80 -11.99
CA VAL A 77 4.13 -32.68 -11.76
C VAL A 77 3.49 -34.00 -11.34
N LEU A 78 4.01 -35.13 -11.83
CA LEU A 78 3.44 -36.45 -11.55
C LEU A 78 3.80 -36.94 -10.15
N ASP A 79 5.03 -36.72 -9.70
CA ASP A 79 5.54 -37.27 -8.43
C ASP A 79 5.49 -36.27 -7.27
N GLU A 80 5.90 -35.01 -7.48
CA GLU A 80 6.03 -34.05 -6.37
C GLU A 80 4.72 -33.32 -6.06
N VAL A 81 4.01 -32.85 -7.08
CA VAL A 81 2.79 -32.04 -6.87
C VAL A 81 1.67 -32.87 -6.24
N GLY A 82 1.49 -34.12 -6.64
CA GLY A 82 0.46 -35.00 -6.06
C GLY A 82 0.65 -35.21 -4.56
N VAL A 83 1.89 -35.51 -4.14
CA VAL A 83 2.25 -35.72 -2.73
C VAL A 83 2.17 -34.39 -1.96
N ALA A 84 2.71 -33.32 -2.52
CA ALA A 84 2.62 -31.97 -1.99
C ALA A 84 1.17 -31.53 -1.71
N LEU A 85 0.27 -31.74 -2.66
CA LEU A 85 -1.14 -31.38 -2.53
C LEU A 85 -1.85 -32.20 -1.44
N ALA A 86 -1.40 -33.41 -1.16
CA ALA A 86 -1.91 -34.23 -0.05
C ALA A 86 -1.49 -33.69 1.33
N LEU A 87 -0.34 -33.02 1.42
CA LEU A 87 0.16 -32.40 2.67
C LEU A 87 -0.57 -31.11 3.03
N ILE A 88 -1.17 -30.44 2.04
CA ILE A 88 -1.87 -29.17 2.26
C ILE A 88 -3.11 -29.42 3.13
N PRO A 89 -3.24 -28.78 4.31
CA PRO A 89 -4.35 -29.02 5.21
C PRO A 89 -5.68 -28.46 4.68
N ASP A 90 -6.78 -28.86 5.30
CA ASP A 90 -8.10 -28.29 5.01
C ASP A 90 -8.11 -26.77 5.31
N GLY A 91 -8.79 -26.00 4.45
CA GLY A 91 -8.85 -24.53 4.54
C GLY A 91 -7.74 -23.78 3.78
N TRP A 92 -6.69 -24.46 3.32
CA TRP A 92 -5.76 -23.87 2.35
C TRP A 92 -6.38 -23.74 0.98
N ARG A 93 -6.07 -22.63 0.31
CA ARG A 93 -6.58 -22.35 -1.03
C ARG A 93 -5.54 -22.67 -2.09
N ILE A 94 -5.93 -23.45 -3.10
CA ILE A 94 -5.13 -23.60 -4.33
C ILE A 94 -5.65 -22.60 -5.35
N ILE A 95 -4.72 -21.85 -5.96
CA ILE A 95 -4.97 -20.81 -6.96
C ILE A 95 -4.22 -21.25 -8.22
N PRO A 96 -4.86 -22.06 -9.09
CA PRO A 96 -4.23 -22.48 -10.33
C PRO A 96 -4.25 -21.35 -11.37
N VAL A 97 -3.09 -21.13 -12.00
CA VAL A 97 -2.88 -20.10 -13.02
C VAL A 97 -2.41 -20.78 -14.30
N ALA A 98 -3.21 -20.72 -15.34
CA ALA A 98 -2.88 -21.30 -16.64
C ALA A 98 -2.03 -20.29 -17.44
N LEU A 99 -0.73 -20.56 -17.57
CA LEU A 99 0.18 -19.72 -18.34
C LEU A 99 -0.07 -19.87 -19.84
N ASP A 100 -0.39 -21.08 -20.28
CA ASP A 100 -0.74 -21.43 -21.67
C ASP A 100 -2.25 -21.68 -21.80
N PRO A 101 -2.83 -21.69 -23.02
CA PRO A 101 -4.24 -21.99 -23.22
C PRO A 101 -4.63 -23.29 -22.51
N VAL A 102 -5.76 -23.29 -21.80
CA VAL A 102 -6.21 -24.44 -21.01
C VAL A 102 -6.36 -25.71 -21.86
N THR A 103 -6.70 -25.57 -23.14
CA THR A 103 -6.76 -26.68 -24.11
C THR A 103 -5.42 -27.39 -24.32
N ASP A 104 -4.31 -26.70 -24.08
CA ASP A 104 -2.96 -27.21 -24.26
C ASP A 104 -2.42 -27.84 -22.94
N LEU A 105 -3.13 -27.64 -21.83
CA LEU A 105 -2.82 -28.21 -20.53
C LEU A 105 -3.44 -29.61 -20.41
N ALA A 106 -2.73 -30.62 -20.90
CA ALA A 106 -3.09 -32.03 -20.65
C ALA A 106 -2.77 -32.40 -19.19
N LEU A 107 -3.70 -32.11 -18.27
CA LEU A 107 -3.48 -32.31 -16.84
C LEU A 107 -3.56 -33.78 -16.43
N PRO A 108 -2.64 -34.26 -15.58
CA PRO A 108 -2.77 -35.56 -14.96
C PRO A 108 -4.04 -35.64 -14.08
N ALA A 109 -4.71 -36.79 -14.08
CA ALA A 109 -5.97 -37.00 -13.36
C ALA A 109 -5.88 -36.71 -11.84
N ILE A 110 -4.70 -36.94 -11.24
CA ILE A 110 -4.44 -36.63 -9.83
C ILE A 110 -4.52 -35.11 -9.55
N LEU A 111 -3.97 -34.31 -10.45
CA LEU A 111 -3.98 -32.85 -10.34
C LEU A 111 -5.37 -32.31 -10.61
N GLU A 112 -6.05 -32.82 -11.64
CA GLU A 112 -7.43 -32.45 -11.93
C GLU A 112 -8.36 -32.76 -10.75
N THR A 113 -8.23 -33.94 -10.14
CA THR A 113 -9.03 -34.33 -8.98
C THR A 113 -8.75 -33.43 -7.78
N ALA A 114 -7.47 -33.12 -7.51
CA ALA A 114 -7.08 -32.24 -6.41
C ALA A 114 -7.62 -30.81 -6.61
N LEU A 115 -7.49 -30.27 -7.82
CA LEU A 115 -8.00 -28.95 -8.19
C LEU A 115 -9.53 -28.88 -8.15
N ARG A 116 -10.25 -29.95 -8.52
CA ARG A 116 -11.73 -30.00 -8.41
C ARG A 116 -12.20 -30.13 -6.97
N LYS A 117 -11.55 -30.97 -6.15
CA LYS A 117 -11.90 -31.16 -4.72
C LYS A 117 -11.68 -29.90 -3.90
N ARG A 118 -10.66 -29.13 -4.24
CA ARG A 118 -10.24 -27.90 -3.53
C ARG A 118 -10.58 -26.63 -4.32
N GLY A 119 -11.31 -26.79 -5.44
CA GLY A 119 -11.68 -25.76 -6.38
C GLY A 119 -12.75 -24.84 -5.83
N ASN A 120 -12.51 -23.55 -5.96
CA ASN A 120 -13.25 -22.47 -5.32
C ASN A 120 -14.63 -22.22 -5.96
N ARG A 121 -15.45 -21.38 -5.30
CA ARG A 121 -16.70 -20.75 -5.81
C ARG A 121 -16.53 -19.87 -7.07
N PHE A 122 -15.47 -20.03 -7.85
CA PHE A 122 -15.21 -19.26 -9.08
C PHE A 122 -15.56 -20.15 -10.27
N ASP A 123 -16.35 -19.62 -11.22
CA ASP A 123 -16.90 -20.36 -12.36
C ASP A 123 -15.82 -20.94 -13.32
N THR A 124 -14.55 -20.56 -13.14
CA THR A 124 -13.40 -21.11 -13.87
C THR A 124 -12.40 -21.74 -12.91
N ILE A 125 -12.06 -23.01 -13.20
CA ILE A 125 -11.06 -23.78 -12.45
C ILE A 125 -9.69 -23.09 -12.50
N TYR A 126 -9.36 -22.33 -13.56
CA TYR A 126 -8.06 -21.66 -13.76
C TYR A 126 -8.20 -20.14 -13.88
N LEU A 127 -7.19 -19.42 -13.40
CA LEU A 127 -6.98 -18.01 -13.72
C LEU A 127 -6.09 -17.90 -14.97
N ASP A 128 -6.51 -17.07 -15.93
CA ASP A 128 -5.80 -16.82 -17.19
C ASP A 128 -5.13 -15.42 -17.13
N PRO A 129 -3.78 -15.33 -17.13
CA PRO A 129 -3.01 -14.09 -17.07
C PRO A 129 -3.27 -13.08 -18.19
N THR A 130 -3.86 -13.52 -19.30
CA THR A 130 -4.20 -12.69 -20.46
C THR A 130 -5.53 -11.96 -20.29
N ARG A 131 -6.39 -12.41 -19.36
CA ARG A 131 -7.67 -11.76 -19.08
C ARG A 131 -7.44 -10.40 -18.39
N PRO A 132 -8.19 -9.35 -18.78
CA PRO A 132 -8.06 -8.03 -18.14
C PRO A 132 -8.27 -8.05 -16.62
N ALA A 133 -9.17 -8.89 -16.12
CA ALA A 133 -9.51 -9.00 -14.70
C ALA A 133 -8.50 -9.84 -13.87
N PHE A 134 -7.53 -10.50 -14.51
CA PHE A 134 -6.66 -11.48 -13.87
C PHE A 134 -5.98 -10.98 -12.60
N VAL A 135 -5.44 -9.76 -12.64
CA VAL A 135 -4.68 -9.19 -11.50
C VAL A 135 -5.57 -9.04 -10.27
N GLU A 136 -6.79 -8.53 -10.46
CA GLU A 136 -7.77 -8.39 -9.38
C GLU A 136 -8.27 -9.74 -8.89
N ASP A 137 -8.58 -10.67 -9.79
CA ASP A 137 -9.06 -12.02 -9.43
C ASP A 137 -8.02 -12.81 -8.64
N TYR A 138 -6.76 -12.75 -9.08
CA TYR A 138 -5.63 -13.39 -8.41
C TYR A 138 -5.40 -12.78 -7.02
N ALA A 139 -5.32 -11.45 -6.93
CA ALA A 139 -5.12 -10.77 -5.66
C ALA A 139 -6.28 -11.04 -4.68
N ALA A 140 -7.52 -11.01 -5.14
CA ALA A 140 -8.69 -11.31 -4.32
C ALA A 140 -8.65 -12.74 -3.79
N ALA A 141 -8.23 -13.71 -4.61
CA ALA A 141 -8.08 -15.10 -4.18
C ALA A 141 -7.01 -15.25 -3.08
N VAL A 142 -5.87 -14.55 -3.19
CA VAL A 142 -4.80 -14.56 -2.17
C VAL A 142 -5.28 -13.89 -0.88
N LEU A 143 -5.89 -12.71 -0.97
CA LEU A 143 -6.39 -11.96 0.18
C LEU A 143 -7.51 -12.71 0.93
N HIS A 144 -8.40 -13.36 0.19
CA HIS A 144 -9.45 -14.19 0.77
C HIS A 144 -8.89 -15.40 1.50
N ALA A 145 -7.89 -16.08 0.91
CA ALA A 145 -7.22 -17.20 1.58
C ALA A 145 -6.51 -16.77 2.88
N GLY A 146 -5.96 -15.56 2.90
CA GLY A 146 -5.38 -14.95 4.09
C GLY A 146 -6.39 -14.38 5.09
N GLY A 147 -7.69 -14.49 4.83
CA GLY A 147 -8.77 -14.04 5.72
C GLY A 147 -9.04 -12.53 5.70
N ALA A 148 -8.31 -11.73 4.91
CA ALA A 148 -8.46 -10.26 4.92
C ALA A 148 -9.86 -9.79 4.47
N THR A 149 -10.49 -10.49 3.53
CA THR A 149 -11.81 -10.08 3.00
C THR A 149 -12.95 -10.22 4.02
N GLU A 150 -12.74 -11.05 5.05
CA GLU A 150 -13.74 -11.31 6.08
C GLU A 150 -13.44 -10.62 7.42
N ALA A 151 -12.28 -9.97 7.53
CA ALA A 151 -11.81 -9.36 8.76
C ALA A 151 -12.42 -7.96 8.99
N GLU A 152 -12.63 -7.63 10.27
CA GLU A 152 -13.04 -6.29 10.71
C GLU A 152 -11.82 -5.38 10.94
N ASP A 153 -10.67 -5.97 11.28
CA ASP A 153 -9.40 -5.28 11.48
C ASP A 153 -8.36 -5.81 10.49
N VAL A 154 -7.81 -4.92 9.67
CA VAL A 154 -6.80 -5.25 8.65
C VAL A 154 -5.64 -4.29 8.74
N VAL A 155 -4.43 -4.83 8.64
CA VAL A 155 -3.22 -4.02 8.56
C VAL A 155 -2.87 -3.77 7.10
N LEU A 156 -2.76 -2.51 6.71
CA LEU A 156 -2.20 -2.08 5.45
C LEU A 156 -0.72 -1.72 5.64
N TYR A 157 0.16 -2.66 5.32
CA TYR A 157 1.60 -2.43 5.33
C TYR A 157 2.03 -1.82 4.00
N LEU A 158 2.45 -0.55 4.02
CA LEU A 158 2.95 0.17 2.87
C LEU A 158 4.44 -0.15 2.70
N GLY A 159 4.72 -1.20 1.93
CA GLY A 159 6.03 -1.80 1.78
C GLY A 159 7.05 -0.95 1.03
N ASN A 160 8.33 -1.20 1.33
CA ASN A 160 9.45 -0.63 0.58
C ASN A 160 9.57 -1.30 -0.80
N ARG A 161 10.11 -0.58 -1.79
CA ARG A 161 10.45 -1.11 -3.13
C ARG A 161 11.42 -2.31 -3.08
N ASN A 162 12.25 -2.40 -2.04
CA ASN A 162 13.15 -3.54 -1.83
C ASN A 162 12.36 -4.73 -1.26
N PRO A 163 12.29 -5.87 -1.95
CA PRO A 163 11.51 -7.01 -1.53
C PRO A 163 12.18 -7.82 -0.42
N HIS A 164 13.51 -7.67 -0.26
CA HIS A 164 14.24 -8.21 0.88
C HIS A 164 13.90 -7.46 2.16
N TRP A 165 13.23 -6.30 2.06
CA TRP A 165 12.71 -5.62 3.22
C TRP A 165 11.63 -6.47 3.90
N GLN A 166 11.89 -6.87 5.14
CA GLN A 166 10.92 -7.59 5.95
C GLN A 166 9.99 -6.58 6.65
N PRO A 167 8.66 -6.74 6.52
CA PRO A 167 7.72 -5.91 7.26
C PRO A 167 7.95 -6.03 8.75
N ASN A 168 7.89 -4.90 9.43
CA ASN A 168 7.85 -4.84 10.87
C ASN A 168 6.43 -4.42 11.24
N LEU A 169 5.81 -5.15 12.17
CA LEU A 169 4.48 -4.85 12.71
C LEU A 169 4.59 -4.70 14.23
N SER A 170 3.79 -3.77 14.77
CA SER A 170 3.60 -3.67 16.22
C SER A 170 3.06 -4.99 16.76
N ALA A 171 3.39 -5.31 18.02
CA ALA A 171 2.96 -6.56 18.65
C ALA A 171 1.45 -6.87 18.51
N PRO A 172 0.51 -5.93 18.78
CA PRO A 172 -0.92 -6.23 18.65
C PRO A 172 -1.36 -6.52 17.21
N TRP A 173 -0.63 -6.03 16.21
CA TRP A 173 -0.99 -6.17 14.80
C TRP A 173 -0.41 -7.42 14.13
N ARG A 174 0.49 -8.15 14.80
CA ARG A 174 1.05 -9.42 14.29
C ARG A 174 0.06 -10.57 14.29
N GLU A 175 -1.10 -10.38 14.90
CA GLU A 175 -2.19 -11.33 14.89
C GLU A 175 -3.26 -11.05 13.82
N LEU A 176 -3.19 -9.90 13.16
CA LEU A 176 -4.17 -9.44 12.17
C LEU A 176 -3.77 -9.76 10.73
N PRO A 177 -4.73 -10.01 9.83
CA PRO A 177 -4.44 -10.10 8.40
C PRO A 177 -3.74 -8.82 7.92
N ALA A 178 -2.51 -8.95 7.44
CA ALA A 178 -1.73 -7.82 6.98
C ALA A 178 -1.51 -7.90 5.45
N VAL A 179 -1.93 -6.86 4.75
CA VAL A 179 -1.77 -6.69 3.31
C VAL A 179 -0.52 -5.85 3.05
N ASP A 180 0.46 -6.41 2.34
CA ASP A 180 1.72 -5.73 2.01
C ASP A 180 1.66 -5.14 0.60
N LEU A 181 1.38 -3.84 0.54
CA LEU A 181 1.37 -3.06 -0.70
C LEU A 181 2.80 -2.69 -1.09
N ARG A 182 3.29 -3.24 -2.19
CA ARG A 182 4.63 -2.92 -2.69
C ARG A 182 4.59 -2.24 -4.05
N LEU A 183 5.42 -1.22 -4.14
CA LEU A 183 5.87 -0.66 -5.41
C LEU A 183 6.89 -1.64 -6.01
N GLN A 184 6.87 -1.81 -7.33
CA GLN A 184 7.63 -2.85 -8.02
C GLN A 184 9.13 -2.94 -7.65
N TYR A 185 9.64 -4.16 -7.80
CA TYR A 185 11.01 -4.63 -7.55
C TYR A 185 11.83 -4.82 -8.85
N PRO A 186 13.14 -4.51 -8.80
CA PRO A 186 13.70 -3.17 -8.88
C PRO A 186 13.96 -2.77 -10.36
N VAL A 187 14.04 -1.48 -10.63
CA VAL A 187 14.81 -0.95 -11.77
C VAL A 187 15.93 -0.07 -11.20
N GLY A 188 16.95 -0.71 -10.64
CA GLY A 188 18.18 -0.05 -10.18
C GLY A 188 18.01 0.93 -9.00
N ASN A 189 18.97 1.88 -8.89
CA ASN A 189 19.02 2.94 -7.87
C ASN A 189 17.99 4.07 -8.11
N ALA A 190 16.96 3.81 -8.93
CA ALA A 190 15.99 4.82 -9.35
C ALA A 190 15.12 5.29 -8.19
N ASP A 191 14.67 6.54 -8.30
CA ASP A 191 13.87 7.32 -7.35
C ASP A 191 13.02 6.46 -6.40
N PHE A 192 13.12 6.76 -5.11
CA PHE A 192 12.16 6.32 -4.09
C PHE A 192 10.73 6.69 -4.48
N SER A 193 10.56 7.77 -5.26
CA SER A 193 9.27 8.34 -5.62
C SER A 193 8.67 7.72 -6.88
N PRO A 194 7.36 7.40 -6.88
CA PRO A 194 6.71 6.80 -8.04
C PRO A 194 6.68 7.71 -9.28
N THR A 195 6.69 7.06 -10.44
CA THR A 195 6.32 7.66 -11.73
C THR A 195 4.80 7.85 -11.82
N ASP A 196 4.32 8.62 -12.80
CA ASP A 196 2.88 8.82 -13.00
C ASP A 196 2.12 7.52 -13.28
N ALA A 197 2.75 6.59 -14.02
CA ALA A 197 2.21 5.26 -14.29
C ALA A 197 2.12 4.43 -13.00
N GLU A 198 3.17 4.42 -12.19
CA GLU A 198 3.16 3.75 -10.89
C GLU A 198 2.11 4.35 -9.94
N TRP A 199 1.93 5.67 -9.93
CA TRP A 199 0.85 6.31 -9.16
C TRP A 199 -0.54 5.87 -9.61
N ALA A 200 -0.77 5.68 -10.92
CA ALA A 200 -2.02 5.13 -11.41
C ALA A 200 -2.25 3.70 -10.92
N GLU A 201 -1.22 2.85 -10.95
CA GLU A 201 -1.29 1.47 -10.44
C GLU A 201 -1.57 1.42 -8.93
N ILE A 202 -0.90 2.26 -8.13
CA ILE A 202 -1.12 2.36 -6.68
C ILE A 202 -2.56 2.77 -6.37
N ARG A 203 -3.07 3.82 -7.05
CA ARG A 203 -4.45 4.27 -6.86
C ARG A 203 -5.45 3.18 -7.23
N HIS A 204 -5.20 2.46 -8.33
CA HIS A 204 -6.05 1.35 -8.74
C HIS A 204 -6.01 0.20 -7.73
N GLY A 205 -4.82 -0.19 -7.26
CA GLY A 205 -4.64 -1.23 -6.24
C GLY A 205 -5.32 -0.89 -4.92
N ILE A 206 -5.18 0.35 -4.43
CA ILE A 206 -5.85 0.81 -3.21
C ILE A 206 -7.37 0.85 -3.40
N ALA A 207 -7.88 1.33 -4.55
CA ALA A 207 -9.31 1.30 -4.85
C ALA A 207 -9.86 -0.13 -4.95
N PHE A 208 -9.07 -1.07 -5.48
CA PHE A 208 -9.38 -2.50 -5.45
C PHE A 208 -9.46 -3.02 -4.01
N LEU A 209 -8.47 -2.72 -3.17
CA LEU A 209 -8.49 -3.13 -1.76
C LEU A 209 -9.71 -2.60 -1.02
N GLN A 210 -10.11 -1.36 -1.25
CA GLN A 210 -11.35 -0.83 -0.68
C GLN A 210 -12.57 -1.67 -1.07
N ARG A 211 -12.65 -2.16 -2.31
CA ARG A 211 -13.73 -3.05 -2.76
C ARG A 211 -13.65 -4.45 -2.18
N CYS A 212 -12.47 -4.96 -1.86
CA CYS A 212 -12.26 -6.29 -1.28
C CYS A 212 -12.43 -6.31 0.24
N LEU A 213 -12.08 -5.23 0.91
CA LEU A 213 -12.04 -5.10 2.37
C LEU A 213 -13.31 -4.42 2.90
N ARG A 214 -14.49 -4.81 2.40
CA ARG A 214 -15.77 -4.12 2.70
C ARG A 214 -16.23 -4.26 4.15
N ARG A 215 -15.72 -5.26 4.85
CA ARG A 215 -16.08 -5.56 6.25
C ARG A 215 -15.18 -4.84 7.25
N VAL A 216 -14.13 -4.16 6.78
CA VAL A 216 -13.15 -3.51 7.64
C VAL A 216 -13.79 -2.32 8.36
N GLN A 217 -13.77 -2.42 9.68
CA GLN A 217 -14.13 -1.36 10.62
C GLN A 217 -12.88 -0.56 11.00
N THR A 218 -11.73 -1.22 11.18
CA THR A 218 -10.45 -0.56 11.52
C THR A 218 -9.37 -0.91 10.50
N LEU A 219 -8.78 0.12 9.90
CA LEU A 219 -7.62 -0.01 9.04
C LEU A 219 -6.36 0.47 9.77
N HIS A 220 -5.43 -0.44 10.02
CA HIS A 220 -4.14 -0.11 10.63
C HIS A 220 -3.09 0.18 9.55
N VAL A 221 -2.55 1.39 9.50
CA VAL A 221 -1.62 1.82 8.46
C VAL A 221 -0.20 1.95 9.04
N THR A 222 0.76 1.31 8.38
CA THR A 222 2.18 1.46 8.70
C THR A 222 3.03 1.14 7.49
N GLY A 223 4.34 1.40 7.56
CA GLY A 223 5.27 0.97 6.53
C GLY A 223 6.41 1.94 6.30
N ARG A 224 6.98 1.83 5.11
CA ARG A 224 8.14 2.61 4.64
C ARG A 224 8.02 3.00 3.17
N ALA A 225 6.82 3.03 2.62
CA ALA A 225 6.55 3.55 1.29
C ALA A 225 6.71 5.08 1.24
N PRO A 226 6.74 5.68 0.04
CA PRO A 226 6.55 7.12 -0.13
C PRO A 226 5.28 7.63 0.55
N LEU A 227 5.32 8.86 1.06
CA LEU A 227 4.25 9.43 1.89
C LEU A 227 2.92 9.50 1.14
N GLY A 228 2.96 9.74 -0.17
CA GLY A 228 1.76 9.75 -1.01
C GLY A 228 0.93 8.47 -0.98
N VAL A 229 1.53 7.29 -0.75
CA VAL A 229 0.75 6.03 -0.64
C VAL A 229 -0.14 6.06 0.60
N ALA A 230 0.36 6.62 1.71
CA ALA A 230 -0.39 6.76 2.96
C ALA A 230 -1.51 7.79 2.84
N VAL A 231 -1.28 8.88 2.10
CA VAL A 231 -2.31 9.87 1.79
C VAL A 231 -3.43 9.25 0.94
N ILE A 232 -3.08 8.46 -0.08
CA ILE A 232 -4.07 7.76 -0.91
C ILE A 232 -4.89 6.78 -0.05
N ALA A 233 -4.25 6.03 0.85
CA ALA A 233 -4.96 5.15 1.78
C ALA A 233 -5.90 5.95 2.70
N GLY A 234 -5.40 6.98 3.39
CA GLY A 234 -6.21 7.84 4.26
C GLY A 234 -7.40 8.46 3.54
N ARG A 235 -7.20 8.93 2.31
CA ARG A 235 -8.28 9.48 1.47
C ARG A 235 -9.28 8.42 1.02
N THR A 236 -8.83 7.21 0.73
CA THR A 236 -9.69 6.12 0.25
C THR A 236 -10.63 5.66 1.34
N TRP A 237 -10.10 5.42 2.55
CA TRP A 237 -10.89 5.13 3.73
C TRP A 237 -11.13 6.40 4.54
N ASP A 238 -11.71 7.45 3.93
CA ASP A 238 -12.01 8.71 4.63
C ASP A 238 -13.08 8.54 5.74
N ARG A 239 -13.25 9.55 6.60
CA ARG A 239 -14.23 9.52 7.70
C ARG A 239 -15.66 9.13 7.30
N GLY A 240 -16.07 9.41 6.07
CA GLY A 240 -17.42 9.10 5.61
C GLY A 240 -17.57 7.66 5.09
N THR A 241 -16.52 6.84 5.08
CA THR A 241 -16.67 5.38 4.90
C THR A 241 -17.11 4.67 6.18
N GLY A 242 -17.02 5.34 7.33
CA GLY A 242 -17.25 4.74 8.65
C GLY A 242 -16.08 3.89 9.17
N THR A 243 -14.98 3.82 8.43
CA THR A 243 -13.76 3.10 8.82
C THR A 243 -12.93 3.96 9.76
N VAL A 244 -12.42 3.39 10.84
CA VAL A 244 -11.42 4.00 11.71
C VAL A 244 -10.03 3.75 11.13
N ILE A 245 -9.18 4.78 11.12
CA ILE A 245 -7.77 4.62 10.78
C ILE A 245 -6.91 4.76 12.05
N GLU A 246 -6.03 3.79 12.23
CA GLU A 246 -4.93 3.86 13.19
C GLU A 246 -3.59 3.81 12.44
N GLY A 247 -2.62 4.59 12.89
CA GLY A 247 -1.30 4.67 12.29
C GLY A 247 -0.21 4.26 13.27
N TRP A 248 0.81 3.54 12.82
CA TRP A 248 1.99 3.25 13.63
C TRP A 248 3.26 3.62 12.88
N ASN A 249 4.11 4.44 13.51
CA ASN A 249 5.42 4.80 12.97
C ASN A 249 6.53 3.97 13.64
N GLY A 250 6.79 2.77 13.10
CA GLY A 250 7.83 1.86 13.62
C GLY A 250 9.28 2.31 13.41
N ASN A 251 9.53 3.51 12.87
CA ASN A 251 10.88 4.05 12.66
C ASN A 251 11.43 4.76 13.90
N GLU A 252 10.61 5.03 14.91
CA GLU A 252 11.03 5.64 16.17
C GLU A 252 11.10 4.56 17.26
N ARG A 253 12.23 4.48 17.99
CA ARG A 253 12.44 3.45 19.04
C ARG A 253 11.31 3.56 20.07
N GLY A 254 10.44 2.55 20.12
CA GLY A 254 9.27 2.49 21.00
C GLY A 254 7.93 2.86 20.37
N GLY A 255 7.84 2.97 19.02
CA GLY A 255 6.69 3.49 18.28
C GLY A 255 5.32 3.12 18.86
N GLU A 256 4.48 4.14 19.03
CA GLU A 256 3.12 4.03 19.56
C GLU A 256 2.08 4.00 18.45
N ILE A 257 0.92 3.41 18.74
CA ILE A 257 -0.24 3.46 17.86
C ILE A 257 -0.90 4.82 18.03
N TRP A 258 -1.13 5.49 16.91
CA TRP A 258 -1.80 6.78 16.83
C TRP A 258 -3.18 6.59 16.23
N THR A 259 -4.16 7.34 16.73
CA THR A 259 -5.54 7.24 16.27
C THR A 259 -6.05 8.61 15.84
N GLY A 260 -6.87 8.64 14.79
CA GLY A 260 -7.61 9.84 14.37
C GLY A 260 -8.97 9.99 15.07
N VAL A 261 -9.37 9.02 15.90
CA VAL A 261 -10.67 9.04 16.57
C VAL A 261 -10.75 10.23 17.52
N GLY A 262 -11.79 11.04 17.36
CA GLY A 262 -12.00 12.25 18.17
C GLY A 262 -11.10 13.43 17.78
N ALA A 263 -10.29 13.32 16.74
CA ALA A 263 -9.49 14.46 16.26
C ALA A 263 -10.40 15.57 15.71
N MET A 264 -10.12 16.80 16.12
CA MET A 264 -10.91 17.98 15.82
C MET A 264 -9.99 19.16 15.47
N ALA A 265 -10.45 20.02 14.56
CA ALA A 265 -9.72 21.24 14.24
C ALA A 265 -9.62 22.15 15.48
N THR A 266 -8.43 22.73 15.69
CA THR A 266 -8.28 23.78 16.70
C THR A 266 -8.79 25.11 16.14
N ASP A 267 -9.82 25.67 16.78
CA ASP A 267 -10.45 26.91 16.32
C ASP A 267 -9.55 28.15 16.46
N ASP A 268 -8.50 28.06 17.28
CA ASP A 268 -7.55 29.15 17.57
C ASP A 268 -6.25 29.08 16.77
N TRP A 269 -6.10 28.10 15.86
CA TRP A 269 -4.88 28.02 15.06
C TRP A 269 -4.80 29.20 14.07
N THR A 270 -3.63 29.84 14.06
CA THR A 270 -3.18 30.83 13.11
C THR A 270 -1.69 30.55 12.83
N PRO A 271 -1.12 31.06 11.72
CA PRO A 271 0.31 30.88 11.44
C PRO A 271 1.22 31.24 12.62
N SER A 272 0.88 32.29 13.38
CA SER A 272 1.66 32.74 14.55
C SER A 272 1.32 32.05 15.87
N SER A 273 0.18 31.36 16.00
CA SER A 273 -0.27 30.73 17.25
C SER A 273 -0.07 29.21 17.30
N GLY A 274 0.28 28.57 16.18
CA GLY A 274 0.56 27.13 16.14
C GLY A 274 1.70 26.75 17.08
N LYS A 275 1.40 25.90 18.09
CA LYS A 275 2.40 25.44 19.07
C LYS A 275 3.23 24.30 18.50
N TRP A 276 2.57 23.35 17.84
CA TRP A 276 3.21 22.20 17.20
C TRP A 276 3.51 22.46 15.74
N LEU A 277 2.68 23.26 15.08
CA LEU A 277 2.71 23.54 13.66
C LEU A 277 2.74 25.06 13.41
N PRO A 278 3.82 25.76 13.79
CA PRO A 278 3.97 27.18 13.48
C PRO A 278 4.04 27.37 11.96
N GLY A 279 3.39 28.42 11.48
CA GLY A 279 3.24 28.70 10.05
C GLY A 279 3.69 30.09 9.64
N ARG A 280 3.89 30.27 8.34
CA ARG A 280 4.10 31.59 7.73
C ARG A 280 3.57 31.63 6.30
N ILE A 281 3.13 32.80 5.88
CA ILE A 281 2.55 33.03 4.55
C ILE A 281 3.56 33.80 3.71
N GLU A 282 3.71 33.39 2.46
CA GLU A 282 4.52 34.04 1.44
C GLU A 282 3.65 34.39 0.23
N GLY A 283 3.92 35.56 -0.36
CA GLY A 283 3.08 36.17 -1.41
C GLY A 283 2.10 37.22 -0.88
N SER A 284 1.46 37.94 -1.79
CA SER A 284 0.41 38.92 -1.45
C SER A 284 -0.76 38.19 -0.76
N PRO A 285 -1.31 38.71 0.36
CA PRO A 285 -2.30 38.00 1.17
C PRO A 285 -3.59 37.76 0.39
N PHE A 286 -3.70 36.56 -0.21
CA PHE A 286 -4.87 35.87 -0.77
C PHE A 286 -5.85 36.66 -1.66
N ALA A 287 -5.60 37.94 -1.96
CA ALA A 287 -6.55 38.81 -2.65
C ALA A 287 -6.71 38.35 -4.10
N GLY A 288 -7.86 37.73 -4.40
CA GLY A 288 -8.18 37.18 -5.72
C GLY A 288 -7.65 35.76 -5.97
N ALA A 289 -6.92 35.16 -5.02
CA ALA A 289 -6.31 33.85 -5.24
C ALA A 289 -7.34 32.73 -5.16
N THR A 290 -7.54 32.02 -6.27
CA THR A 290 -8.41 30.82 -6.32
C THR A 290 -7.69 29.54 -5.94
N LYS A 291 -6.38 29.61 -5.75
CA LYS A 291 -5.48 28.49 -5.49
C LYS A 291 -4.47 28.86 -4.42
N LEU A 292 -4.08 27.89 -3.59
CA LEU A 292 -3.13 28.05 -2.49
C LEU A 292 -2.25 26.81 -2.40
N THR A 293 -0.95 26.99 -2.19
CA THR A 293 -0.06 25.90 -1.79
C THR A 293 0.05 25.86 -0.27
N VAL A 294 -0.26 24.72 0.35
CA VAL A 294 -0.03 24.46 1.78
C VAL A 294 1.02 23.38 1.89
N ALA A 295 2.15 23.69 2.53
CA ALA A 295 3.28 22.78 2.64
C ALA A 295 3.71 22.58 4.09
N PHE A 296 3.57 21.34 4.56
CA PHE A 296 4.01 20.87 5.86
C PHE A 296 5.44 20.33 5.72
N LEU A 297 6.39 20.97 6.37
CA LEU A 297 7.83 20.74 6.19
C LEU A 297 8.50 20.29 7.48
N ARG A 298 9.13 19.12 7.45
CA ARG A 298 9.83 18.55 8.61
C ARG A 298 11.34 18.78 8.57
N ARG A 299 11.92 18.82 7.36
CA ARG A 299 13.37 19.01 7.17
C ARG A 299 13.68 20.40 6.63
N GLU A 300 14.90 20.86 6.86
CA GLU A 300 15.35 22.18 6.41
C GLU A 300 15.47 22.26 4.88
N ASP A 301 15.95 21.20 4.24
CA ASP A 301 16.15 21.08 2.78
C ASP A 301 14.85 21.14 1.98
N GLN A 302 13.71 20.84 2.61
CA GLN A 302 12.41 20.83 1.93
C GLN A 302 11.88 22.23 1.64
N GLU A 303 12.25 23.24 2.43
CA GLU A 303 11.74 24.59 2.25
C GLU A 303 12.24 25.24 0.94
N PRO A 304 13.56 25.28 0.65
CA PRO A 304 14.05 25.80 -0.63
C PRO A 304 13.45 25.06 -1.83
N ALA A 305 13.33 23.74 -1.74
CA ALA A 305 12.74 22.92 -2.80
C ALA A 305 11.26 23.24 -3.04
N THR A 306 10.48 23.39 -1.96
CA THR A 306 9.05 23.77 -2.03
C THR A 306 8.88 25.15 -2.65
N ARG A 307 9.70 26.13 -2.25
CA ARG A 307 9.65 27.49 -2.81
C ARG A 307 9.97 27.50 -4.29
N ALA A 308 11.05 26.85 -4.70
CA ALA A 308 11.44 26.76 -6.11
C ALA A 308 10.35 26.08 -6.96
N TRP A 309 9.76 25.02 -6.44
CA TRP A 309 8.65 24.33 -7.10
C TRP A 309 7.36 25.18 -7.14
N ASN A 310 7.05 25.95 -6.10
CA ASN A 310 5.88 26.83 -6.11
C ASN A 310 6.04 27.98 -7.12
N ALA A 311 7.22 28.59 -7.16
CA ALA A 311 7.56 29.70 -8.05
C ALA A 311 7.62 29.30 -9.54
N SER A 312 7.81 28.02 -9.85
CA SER A 312 7.77 27.53 -11.24
C SER A 312 6.35 27.42 -11.79
N ARG A 313 5.32 27.58 -10.95
CA ARG A 313 3.91 27.50 -11.35
C ARG A 313 3.43 28.84 -11.89
N SER A 314 2.51 28.80 -12.86
CA SER A 314 1.94 30.00 -13.48
C SER A 314 0.39 29.98 -13.41
N PRO A 315 -0.25 31.01 -12.80
CA PRO A 315 0.36 32.01 -11.92
C PRO A 315 0.94 31.35 -10.65
N GLU A 316 1.93 31.99 -10.03
CA GLU A 316 2.49 31.51 -8.75
C GLU A 316 1.41 31.58 -7.66
N PRO A 317 1.00 30.45 -7.05
CA PRO A 317 0.05 30.46 -5.95
C PRO A 317 0.67 31.10 -4.71
N PRO A 318 -0.11 31.80 -3.86
CA PRO A 318 0.31 32.10 -2.49
C PRO A 318 0.73 30.80 -1.77
N LEU A 319 1.68 30.92 -0.86
CA LEU A 319 2.32 29.78 -0.21
C LEU A 319 2.19 29.88 1.31
N LEU A 320 1.57 28.88 1.94
CA LEU A 320 1.54 28.69 3.39
C LEU A 320 2.53 27.59 3.77
N LEU A 321 3.60 27.97 4.45
CA LEU A 321 4.60 27.04 4.98
C LEU A 321 4.29 26.75 6.44
N VAL A 322 4.18 25.47 6.77
CA VAL A 322 3.92 24.96 8.12
C VAL A 322 5.11 24.11 8.54
N ARG A 323 5.74 24.43 9.67
CA ARG A 323 6.89 23.67 10.18
C ARG A 323 6.40 22.53 11.07
N CYS A 324 6.77 21.31 10.72
CA CYS A 324 6.44 20.12 11.48
C CYS A 324 7.46 19.88 12.60
N PRO A 325 7.05 19.27 13.72
CA PRO A 325 7.99 18.85 14.74
C PRO A 325 8.98 17.81 14.16
N ALA A 326 10.25 17.91 14.55
CA ALA A 326 11.27 16.97 14.11
C ALA A 326 10.96 15.52 14.52
N ARG A 327 10.19 15.35 15.61
CA ARG A 327 9.79 14.06 16.18
C ARG A 327 8.39 14.15 16.80
N ILE A 328 7.63 13.07 16.69
CA ILE A 328 6.34 12.87 17.36
C ILE A 328 6.46 11.55 18.13
N SER A 329 6.62 11.61 19.44
CA SER A 329 7.03 10.45 20.24
C SER A 329 5.88 9.71 20.89
N THR A 330 4.77 10.41 21.18
CA THR A 330 3.63 9.83 21.91
C THR A 330 2.32 10.00 21.14
N ALA A 331 1.32 9.18 21.46
CA ALA A 331 -0.03 9.28 20.92
C ALA A 331 -0.68 10.63 21.24
N ASN A 332 -0.44 11.18 22.43
CA ASN A 332 -0.94 12.50 22.82
C ASN A 332 -0.34 13.62 21.96
N GLU A 333 0.97 13.55 21.68
CA GLU A 333 1.62 14.48 20.75
C GLU A 333 1.07 14.32 19.33
N ALA A 334 0.89 13.09 18.86
CA ALA A 334 0.33 12.82 17.54
C ALA A 334 -1.08 13.40 17.37
N THR A 335 -1.95 13.23 18.37
CA THR A 335 -3.28 13.83 18.41
C THR A 335 -3.23 15.36 18.42
N ALA A 336 -2.35 15.96 19.23
CA ALA A 336 -2.21 17.42 19.28
C ALA A 336 -1.73 18.00 17.93
N VAL A 337 -0.75 17.36 17.29
CA VAL A 337 -0.27 17.72 15.95
C VAL A 337 -1.37 17.54 14.91
N LEU A 338 -2.17 16.47 15.00
CA LEU A 338 -3.29 16.24 14.09
C LEU A 338 -4.36 17.32 14.23
N ASN A 339 -4.73 17.68 15.47
CA ASN A 339 -5.71 18.73 15.73
C ASN A 339 -5.24 20.10 15.20
N GLU A 340 -3.96 20.45 15.37
CA GLU A 340 -3.41 21.66 14.76
C GLU A 340 -3.37 21.58 13.24
N ALA A 341 -3.04 20.42 12.66
CA ALA A 341 -3.06 20.25 11.20
C ALA A 341 -4.46 20.46 10.63
N LEU A 342 -5.50 19.97 11.32
CA LEU A 342 -6.89 20.26 10.98
C LEU A 342 -7.24 21.74 11.20
N GLY A 343 -6.68 22.37 12.24
CA GLY A 343 -6.75 23.80 12.50
C GLY A 343 -6.20 24.65 11.36
N VAL A 344 -5.09 24.23 10.73
CA VAL A 344 -4.53 24.87 9.52
C VAL A 344 -5.58 24.98 8.43
N PHE A 345 -6.25 23.87 8.10
CA PHE A 345 -7.25 23.86 7.04
C PHE A 345 -8.53 24.62 7.43
N SER A 346 -8.95 24.55 8.70
CA SER A 346 -10.06 25.37 9.21
C SER A 346 -9.75 26.86 9.08
N TRP A 347 -8.54 27.29 9.44
CA TRP A 347 -8.08 28.66 9.28
C TRP A 347 -8.01 29.09 7.81
N VAL A 348 -7.47 28.25 6.92
CA VAL A 348 -7.42 28.53 5.47
C VAL A 348 -8.84 28.75 4.94
N ARG A 349 -9.81 27.90 5.32
CA ARG A 349 -11.19 28.00 4.84
C ARG A 349 -11.92 29.24 5.39
N ARG A 350 -11.62 29.65 6.63
CA ARG A 350 -12.16 30.87 7.25
C ARG A 350 -11.51 32.17 6.75
N THR A 351 -10.26 32.13 6.30
CA THR A 351 -9.51 33.34 5.95
C THR A 351 -9.40 33.55 4.44
N CYS A 352 -9.39 32.45 3.68
CA CYS A 352 -9.10 32.44 2.25
C CYS A 352 -10.33 31.95 1.46
N HIS A 353 -11.49 32.59 1.64
CA HIS A 353 -12.78 32.13 1.09
C HIS A 353 -12.80 31.94 -0.45
N GLN A 354 -11.92 32.62 -1.18
CA GLN A 354 -11.83 32.52 -2.64
C GLN A 354 -11.03 31.30 -3.11
N VAL A 355 -10.23 30.69 -2.23
CA VAL A 355 -9.41 29.52 -2.55
C VAL A 355 -10.33 28.31 -2.77
N LYS A 356 -10.36 27.81 -4.00
CA LYS A 356 -11.11 26.61 -4.39
C LYS A 356 -10.22 25.38 -4.43
N GLU A 357 -8.94 25.57 -4.75
CA GLU A 357 -7.96 24.50 -4.89
C GLU A 357 -6.80 24.66 -3.90
N ILE A 358 -6.43 23.57 -3.25
CA ILE A 358 -5.25 23.50 -2.40
C ILE A 358 -4.25 22.53 -3.01
N ASP A 359 -3.05 23.01 -3.35
CA ASP A 359 -1.91 22.14 -3.58
C ASP A 359 -1.29 21.79 -2.23
N LEU A 360 -1.27 20.51 -1.89
CA LEU A 360 -0.85 20.02 -0.58
C LEU A 360 0.46 19.25 -0.69
N VAL A 361 1.43 19.67 0.11
CA VAL A 361 2.69 18.93 0.35
C VAL A 361 2.73 18.53 1.82
N LEU A 362 2.91 17.24 2.10
CA LEU A 362 3.07 16.72 3.46
C LEU A 362 4.44 16.09 3.65
N ALA A 363 5.01 16.30 4.85
CA ALA A 363 6.28 15.71 5.27
C ALA A 363 6.23 15.19 6.71
N MET A 364 5.03 14.97 7.26
CA MET A 364 4.90 14.36 8.59
C MET A 364 5.20 12.85 8.48
N PRO A 365 5.34 12.14 9.60
CA PRO A 365 5.50 10.69 9.53
C PRO A 365 4.34 10.04 8.77
N LEU A 366 4.63 8.97 8.01
CA LEU A 366 3.68 8.24 7.15
C LEU A 366 2.32 7.97 7.81
N ALA A 367 2.35 7.49 9.06
CA ALA A 367 1.16 7.22 9.85
C ALA A 367 0.29 8.48 10.07
N HIS A 368 0.94 9.63 10.32
CA HIS A 368 0.27 10.91 10.54
C HIS A 368 -0.33 11.47 9.25
N ASP A 369 0.35 11.33 8.12
CA ASP A 369 -0.16 11.77 6.81
C ASP A 369 -1.42 10.98 6.40
N ALA A 370 -1.47 9.66 6.67
CA ALA A 370 -2.68 8.86 6.49
C ALA A 370 -3.83 9.37 7.37
N LEU A 371 -3.55 9.64 8.65
CA LEU A 371 -4.54 10.18 9.58
C LEU A 371 -5.04 11.55 9.11
N LEU A 372 -4.15 12.48 8.73
CA LEU A 372 -4.60 13.78 8.24
C LEU A 372 -5.50 13.61 7.02
N ALA A 373 -5.07 12.87 6.00
CA ALA A 373 -5.83 12.65 4.76
C ALA A 373 -7.24 12.07 5.00
N HIS A 374 -7.38 11.18 6.00
CA HIS A 374 -8.67 10.63 6.46
C HIS A 374 -9.69 11.71 6.84
N HIS A 375 -9.23 12.84 7.38
CA HIS A 375 -10.07 13.93 7.84
C HIS A 375 -10.35 15.01 6.78
N LEU A 376 -9.61 15.04 5.65
CA LEU A 376 -9.63 16.15 4.68
C LEU A 376 -10.81 16.13 3.68
N ARG A 377 -11.74 15.17 3.76
CA ARG A 377 -12.85 15.01 2.79
C ARG A 377 -13.66 16.29 2.53
N GLN A 378 -13.88 17.12 3.55
CA GLN A 378 -14.80 18.27 3.47
C GLN A 378 -14.13 19.57 3.02
N LEU A 379 -12.87 19.52 2.61
CA LEU A 379 -12.05 20.70 2.39
C LEU A 379 -11.97 21.12 0.92
N GLY A 380 -12.86 20.64 0.05
CA GLY A 380 -12.87 20.98 -1.38
C GLY A 380 -11.70 20.37 -2.16
N THR A 381 -11.40 20.94 -3.34
CA THR A 381 -10.39 20.38 -4.24
C THR A 381 -9.00 20.42 -3.63
N ILE A 382 -8.39 19.25 -3.45
CA ILE A 382 -7.01 19.09 -3.00
C ILE A 382 -6.21 18.31 -4.03
N HIS A 383 -5.04 18.82 -4.37
CA HIS A 383 -4.02 18.17 -5.18
C HIS A 383 -2.84 17.83 -4.27
N PHE A 384 -2.65 16.55 -3.95
CA PHE A 384 -1.54 16.14 -3.10
C PHE A 384 -0.30 15.80 -3.94
N TYR A 385 0.82 16.44 -3.60
CA TYR A 385 2.09 16.27 -4.26
C TYR A 385 3.10 15.60 -3.33
N ASP A 386 3.68 14.50 -3.81
CA ASP A 386 4.71 13.75 -3.10
C ASP A 386 6.11 14.26 -3.50
N GLN A 387 7.03 14.32 -2.55
CA GLN A 387 8.40 14.78 -2.81
C GLN A 387 9.15 13.74 -3.65
N VAL A 388 9.90 14.19 -4.65
CA VAL A 388 10.80 13.32 -5.43
C VAL A 388 12.11 13.10 -4.66
N SER A 389 12.50 11.84 -4.46
CA SER A 389 13.73 11.46 -3.76
C SER A 389 14.48 10.38 -4.56
N PRO A 390 15.75 10.59 -4.96
CA PRO A 390 16.56 11.79 -4.74
C PRO A 390 15.94 13.03 -5.40
N PRO A 391 16.26 14.24 -4.94
CA PRO A 391 15.68 15.46 -5.51
C PRO A 391 16.01 15.60 -7.01
N THR A 392 14.98 15.77 -7.84
CA THR A 392 15.09 16.06 -9.29
C THR A 392 14.23 17.27 -9.66
N ASP A 393 14.19 17.65 -10.95
CA ASP A 393 13.22 18.60 -11.50
C ASP A 393 12.13 17.82 -12.28
N PRO A 394 10.84 17.88 -11.89
CA PRO A 394 10.29 18.64 -10.77
C PRO A 394 10.58 17.99 -9.41
N ALA A 395 10.68 18.83 -8.37
CA ALA A 395 10.93 18.40 -6.99
C ALA A 395 9.73 17.66 -6.35
N TYR A 396 8.53 17.79 -6.95
CA TYR A 396 7.30 17.19 -6.48
C TYR A 396 6.48 16.64 -7.66
N ARG A 397 5.84 15.49 -7.45
CA ARG A 397 4.95 14.83 -8.43
C ARG A 397 3.55 14.67 -7.85
N LEU A 398 2.53 14.83 -8.69
CA LEU A 398 1.13 14.69 -8.28
C LEU A 398 0.81 13.21 -8.00
N ALA A 399 0.53 12.88 -6.74
CA ALA A 399 0.19 11.50 -6.38
C ALA A 399 -1.33 11.24 -6.45
N ILE A 400 -2.15 12.19 -6.01
CA ILE A 400 -3.62 12.08 -6.05
C ILE A 400 -4.27 13.47 -6.06
N SER A 401 -5.49 13.55 -6.60
CA SER A 401 -6.36 14.71 -6.46
C SER A 401 -7.76 14.26 -6.09
N TRP A 402 -8.46 15.05 -5.28
CA TRP A 402 -9.85 14.80 -4.93
C TRP A 402 -10.62 16.10 -4.74
N LEU A 403 -11.95 15.99 -4.82
CA LEU A 403 -12.91 17.08 -4.58
C LEU A 403 -13.44 17.03 -3.15
#